data_AF-A0A1L0EGB3-F1
#
_entry.id   AF-A0A1L0EGB3-F1
#
_cell.length_a   1.000
_cell.length_b   1.000
_cell.length_c   1.000
_cell.angle_alpha   90.00
_cell.angle_beta   90.00
_cell.angle_gamma   90.00
#
_symmetry.space_group_name_H-M   'P 1'
#
loop_
_entity.id
_entity.type
_entity.pdbx_description
1 polymer ?
#
loop_
_entity_poly.entity_id
_entity_poly.type
_entity_poly.pdbx_seq_one_letter_code
_entity_poly.pdbx_strand_id
1 'polypeptide(L)'
;MEKADIDVYLDIHDDELQRAVDRGDSAGITELIERGIASSTHTMCLISKKTIESWWVPYEIGYAKKSGKEISSLKLKETVELPDFLKIGEIIHGTKSLNEYIQKVISDFKNNTIYSNINESLEHHRDDNHPLDNILDWNK
;
A
#
# COMPACT_ATOMS: atom_id res chain seq x y z
N MET A 1 1.20 10.17 2.66
CA MET A 1 2.43 9.38 2.62
C MET A 1 3.64 10.29 2.43
N GLU A 2 3.71 11.08 1.35
CA GLU A 2 4.82 12.03 1.11
C GLU A 2 4.99 13.08 2.24
N LYS A 3 3.89 13.67 2.74
CA LYS A 3 3.91 14.56 3.92
C LYS A 3 4.37 13.86 5.23
N ALA A 4 4.38 12.53 5.24
CA ALA A 4 4.80 11.72 6.38
C ALA A 4 6.23 11.17 6.21
N ASP A 5 6.99 11.68 5.23
CA ASP A 5 8.36 11.23 4.90
C ASP A 5 8.44 9.74 4.53
N ILE A 6 7.36 9.21 3.95
CA ILE A 6 7.30 7.85 3.42
C ILE A 6 7.41 7.92 1.90
N ASP A 7 8.46 7.30 1.36
CA ASP A 7 8.60 7.04 -0.06
C ASP A 7 7.59 5.96 -0.51
N VAL A 8 6.93 6.21 -1.63
CA VAL A 8 5.86 5.35 -2.15
C VAL A 8 6.12 5.04 -3.61
N TYR A 9 6.26 3.76 -3.90
CA TYR A 9 6.20 3.24 -5.26
C TYR A 9 4.74 3.04 -5.69
N LEU A 10 4.37 3.60 -6.84
CA LEU A 10 3.10 3.36 -7.53
C LEU A 10 3.39 2.97 -8.98
N ASP A 11 2.86 1.84 -9.41
CA ASP A 11 2.99 1.27 -10.75
C ASP A 11 2.54 2.23 -11.88
N ILE A 12 1.50 3.02 -11.62
CA ILE A 12 0.98 4.06 -12.53
C ILE A 12 1.99 5.19 -12.81
N HIS A 13 3.06 5.28 -12.03
CA HIS A 13 4.12 6.28 -12.18
C HIS A 13 5.44 5.67 -12.69
N ASP A 14 5.51 4.35 -12.92
CA ASP A 14 6.68 3.71 -13.53
C ASP A 14 6.54 3.71 -15.07
N ASP A 15 7.17 4.70 -15.70
CA ASP A 15 7.20 4.83 -17.17
C ASP A 15 7.77 3.60 -17.89
N GLU A 16 8.70 2.89 -17.27
CA GLU A 16 9.28 1.69 -17.85
C GLU A 16 8.26 0.55 -17.87
N LEU A 17 7.50 0.41 -16.79
CA LEU A 17 6.40 -0.55 -16.68
C LEU A 17 5.29 -0.24 -17.67
N GLN A 18 4.86 1.02 -17.78
CA GLN A 18 3.84 1.41 -18.76
C GLN A 18 4.29 1.10 -20.19
N ARG A 19 5.55 1.37 -20.53
CA ARG A 19 6.12 1.01 -21.84
C ARG A 19 6.22 -0.50 -22.06
N ALA A 20 6.46 -1.31 -21.03
CA ALA A 20 6.48 -2.76 -21.14
C ALA A 20 5.07 -3.32 -21.40
N VAL A 21 4.06 -2.76 -20.74
CA VAL A 21 2.63 -3.05 -20.98
C VAL A 21 2.26 -2.73 -22.44
N ASP A 22 2.60 -1.54 -22.92
CA ASP A 22 2.30 -1.11 -24.30
C ASP A 22 2.92 -2.02 -25.36
N ARG A 23 4.10 -2.59 -25.07
CA ARG A 23 4.80 -3.53 -25.96
C ARG A 23 4.31 -4.98 -25.83
N GLY A 24 3.46 -5.30 -24.86
CA GLY A 24 3.09 -6.67 -24.54
C GLY A 24 4.28 -7.52 -24.06
N ASP A 25 5.26 -6.89 -23.43
CA ASP A 25 6.48 -7.55 -22.92
C ASP A 25 6.20 -8.16 -21.54
N SER A 26 5.57 -9.34 -21.53
CA SER A 26 5.17 -10.00 -20.28
C SER A 26 6.33 -10.23 -19.31
N ALA A 27 7.53 -10.52 -19.82
CA ALA A 27 8.71 -10.73 -18.98
C ALA A 27 9.15 -9.42 -18.33
N GLY A 28 9.24 -8.33 -19.11
CA GLY A 28 9.54 -7.00 -18.60
C GLY A 28 8.52 -6.52 -17.58
N ILE A 29 7.22 -6.74 -17.82
CA ILE A 29 6.16 -6.38 -16.87
C ILE A 29 6.39 -7.06 -15.51
N THR A 30 6.61 -8.37 -15.50
CA THR A 30 6.84 -9.11 -14.25
C THR A 30 8.10 -8.65 -13.54
N GLU A 31 9.20 -8.43 -14.26
CA GLU A 31 10.47 -7.99 -13.69
C GLU A 31 10.34 -6.62 -13.02
N LEU A 32 9.63 -5.68 -13.65
CA LEU A 32 9.47 -4.31 -13.16
C LEU A 32 8.55 -4.25 -11.93
N ILE A 33 7.46 -5.04 -11.91
CA ILE A 33 6.59 -5.20 -10.74
C ILE A 33 7.39 -5.79 -9.56
N GLU A 34 8.11 -6.87 -9.82
CA GLU A 34 8.94 -7.53 -8.81
C GLU A 34 10.01 -6.60 -8.26
N ARG A 35 10.64 -5.78 -9.12
CA ARG A 35 11.61 -4.75 -8.72
C ARG A 35 10.99 -3.74 -7.76
N GLY A 36 9.82 -3.20 -8.08
CA GLY A 36 9.12 -2.23 -7.23
C GLY A 36 8.77 -2.80 -5.84
N ILE A 37 8.34 -4.07 -5.80
CA ILE A 37 8.08 -4.78 -4.54
C ILE A 37 9.39 -5.03 -3.79
N ALA A 38 10.44 -5.48 -4.47
CA ALA A 38 11.73 -5.79 -3.88
C ALA A 38 12.41 -4.57 -3.24
N SER A 39 12.23 -3.37 -3.83
CA SER A 39 12.71 -2.10 -3.28
C SER A 39 11.89 -1.57 -2.11
N SER A 40 10.68 -2.10 -1.89
CA SER A 40 9.78 -1.66 -0.82
C SER A 40 10.04 -2.40 0.49
N THR A 41 9.71 -1.78 1.63
CA THR A 41 9.70 -2.45 2.95
C THR A 41 8.33 -3.04 3.28
N HIS A 42 7.28 -2.31 2.90
CA HIS A 42 5.88 -2.66 3.12
C HIS A 42 5.13 -2.65 1.78
N THR A 43 4.07 -3.44 1.69
CA THR A 43 3.15 -3.48 0.56
C THR A 43 1.73 -3.31 1.09
N MET A 44 1.05 -2.26 0.64
CA MET A 44 -0.33 -1.96 1.03
C MET A 44 -1.27 -2.17 -0.14
N CYS A 45 -2.25 -3.06 0.01
CA CYS A 45 -3.28 -3.32 -0.98
C CYS A 45 -4.49 -2.40 -0.74
N LEU A 46 -4.85 -1.59 -1.73
CA LEU A 46 -6.08 -0.80 -1.72
C LEU A 46 -7.24 -1.70 -2.15
N ILE A 47 -8.15 -2.02 -1.22
CA ILE A 47 -9.26 -2.93 -1.50
C ILE A 47 -10.39 -2.17 -2.19
N SER A 48 -10.56 -2.43 -3.48
CA SER A 48 -11.69 -2.01 -4.31
C SER A 48 -12.24 -3.19 -5.10
N LYS A 49 -13.39 -3.01 -5.74
CA LYS A 49 -13.92 -4.01 -6.67
C LYS A 49 -12.92 -4.38 -7.77
N LYS A 50 -12.23 -3.37 -8.35
CA LYS A 50 -11.22 -3.59 -9.40
C LYS A 50 -10.02 -4.40 -8.89
N THR A 51 -9.61 -4.14 -7.66
CA THR A 51 -8.50 -4.86 -7.00
C THR A 51 -8.83 -6.34 -6.88
N ILE A 52 -10.05 -6.67 -6.51
CA ILE A 52 -10.49 -8.06 -6.28
C ILE A 52 -10.70 -8.82 -7.59
N GLU A 53 -11.02 -8.12 -8.68
CA GLU A 53 -11.17 -8.69 -10.02
C GLU A 53 -9.83 -8.82 -10.78
N SER A 54 -8.74 -8.22 -10.27
CA SER A 54 -7.43 -8.22 -10.93
C SER A 54 -6.61 -9.47 -10.62
N TRP A 55 -6.10 -10.12 -11.66
CA TRP A 55 -5.13 -11.23 -11.53
C TRP A 55 -3.74 -10.77 -11.07
N TRP A 56 -3.40 -9.50 -11.26
CA TRP A 56 -2.11 -8.95 -10.84
C TRP A 56 -2.01 -8.81 -9.32
N VAL A 57 -3.11 -8.53 -8.63
CA VAL A 57 -3.08 -8.32 -7.17
C VAL A 57 -2.68 -9.59 -6.41
N PRO A 58 -3.27 -10.78 -6.67
CA PRO A 58 -2.76 -12.02 -6.07
C PRO A 58 -1.29 -12.31 -6.39
N TYR A 59 -0.83 -11.97 -7.61
CA TYR A 59 0.56 -12.14 -8.01
C TYR A 59 1.50 -11.26 -7.17
N GLU A 60 1.22 -9.96 -7.09
CA GLU A 60 1.98 -8.97 -6.32
C GLU A 60 2.04 -9.33 -4.84
N ILE A 61 0.89 -9.65 -4.24
CA ILE A 61 0.79 -10.02 -2.83
C ILE A 61 1.53 -11.33 -2.54
N GLY A 62 1.43 -12.30 -3.45
CA GLY A 62 2.19 -13.55 -3.36
C GLY A 62 3.70 -13.31 -3.39
N TYR A 63 4.17 -12.48 -4.31
CA TYR A 63 5.58 -12.12 -4.43
C TYR A 63 6.09 -11.32 -3.23
N ALA A 64 5.32 -10.32 -2.78
CA ALA A 64 5.63 -9.53 -1.59
C ALA A 64 5.80 -10.42 -0.35
N LYS A 65 4.86 -11.34 -0.14
CA LYS A 65 4.93 -12.33 0.96
C LYS A 65 6.18 -13.19 0.85
N LYS A 66 6.45 -13.71 -0.35
CA LYS A 66 7.63 -14.57 -0.60
C LYS A 66 8.94 -13.82 -0.38
N SER A 67 8.95 -12.52 -0.67
CA SER A 67 10.09 -11.61 -0.50
C SER A 67 10.21 -11.03 0.92
N GLY A 68 9.38 -11.50 1.87
CA GLY A 68 9.44 -11.09 3.28
C GLY A 68 8.96 -9.66 3.52
N LYS A 69 8.15 -9.11 2.63
CA LYS A 69 7.57 -7.76 2.78
C LYS A 69 6.39 -7.80 3.75
N GLU A 70 6.24 -6.76 4.55
CA GLU A 70 5.04 -6.62 5.38
C GLU A 70 3.83 -6.27 4.52
N ILE A 71 2.71 -6.97 4.74
CA ILE A 71 1.51 -6.82 3.92
C ILE A 71 0.41 -6.20 4.78
N SER A 72 -0.23 -5.18 4.22
CA SER A 72 -1.41 -4.54 4.78
C SER A 72 -2.49 -4.35 3.72
N SER A 73 -3.74 -4.22 4.15
CA SER A 73 -4.88 -4.04 3.27
C SER A 73 -5.71 -2.84 3.75
N LEU A 74 -5.84 -1.81 2.93
CA LEU A 74 -6.64 -0.61 3.22
C LEU A 74 -8.00 -0.71 2.55
N LYS A 75 -9.06 -0.75 3.36
CA LYS A 75 -10.42 -0.95 2.87
C LYS A 75 -11.07 0.36 2.43
N LEU A 76 -11.55 0.41 1.19
CA LEU A 76 -12.34 1.53 0.67
C LEU A 76 -13.83 1.36 0.99
N LYS A 77 -14.62 2.44 0.95
CA LYS A 77 -16.10 2.44 1.10
C LYS A 77 -16.77 1.75 -0.09
N GLU A 78 -16.60 0.45 -0.18
CA GLU A 78 -17.26 -0.39 -1.16
C GLU A 78 -17.69 -1.69 -0.49
N THR A 79 -18.86 -2.19 -0.88
CA THR A 79 -19.35 -3.49 -0.42
C THR A 79 -18.68 -4.58 -1.23
N VAL A 80 -17.43 -4.89 -0.89
CA VAL A 80 -16.71 -6.02 -1.49
C VAL A 80 -16.25 -6.97 -0.40
N GLU A 81 -16.51 -8.26 -0.61
CA GLU A 81 -16.01 -9.31 0.26
C GLU A 81 -14.51 -9.46 0.05
N LEU A 82 -13.75 -9.38 1.15
CA LEU A 82 -12.31 -9.47 1.09
C LEU A 82 -11.89 -10.93 0.83
N PRO A 83 -11.09 -11.21 -0.22
CA PRO A 83 -10.48 -12.52 -0.41
C PRO A 83 -9.58 -12.92 0.76
N ASP A 84 -9.51 -14.21 1.09
CA ASP A 84 -8.77 -14.69 2.26
C ASP A 84 -7.28 -14.36 2.23
N PHE A 85 -6.66 -14.32 1.03
CA PHE A 85 -5.25 -13.97 0.91
C PHE A 85 -4.93 -12.52 1.29
N LEU A 86 -5.93 -11.62 1.33
CA LEU A 86 -5.77 -10.24 1.80
C LEU A 86 -6.08 -10.08 3.31
N LYS A 87 -6.63 -11.12 3.95
CA LYS A 87 -6.89 -11.16 5.40
C LYS A 87 -5.67 -11.60 6.22
N ILE A 88 -4.59 -12.01 5.58
CA ILE A 88 -3.38 -12.51 6.25
C ILE A 88 -2.52 -11.40 6.85
N GLY A 89 -2.72 -10.16 6.39
CA GLY A 89 -2.00 -8.97 6.83
C GLY A 89 -2.86 -8.08 7.73
N GLU A 90 -2.32 -6.92 8.10
CA GLU A 90 -3.05 -5.92 8.88
C GLU A 90 -4.16 -5.29 8.02
N ILE A 91 -5.41 -5.34 8.49
CA ILE A 91 -6.55 -4.71 7.79
C ILE A 91 -6.79 -3.33 8.40
N ILE A 92 -6.72 -2.31 7.55
CA ILE A 92 -6.78 -0.89 7.89
C ILE A 92 -8.14 -0.32 7.47
N HIS A 93 -8.78 0.38 8.40
CA HIS A 93 -10.12 0.96 8.28
C HIS A 93 -10.11 2.45 8.67
N GLY A 94 -10.53 3.30 7.74
CA GLY A 94 -10.60 4.73 7.98
C GLY A 94 -9.23 5.40 8.19
N THR A 95 -9.26 6.71 8.41
CA THR A 95 -8.05 7.53 8.48
C THR A 95 -7.30 7.34 9.79
N LYS A 96 -8.03 7.07 10.88
CA LYS A 96 -7.43 6.85 12.20
C LYS A 96 -6.49 5.65 12.19
N SER A 97 -6.96 4.47 11.78
CA SER A 97 -6.10 3.28 11.77
C SER A 97 -5.02 3.36 10.69
N LEU A 98 -5.26 4.09 9.59
CA LEU A 98 -4.22 4.38 8.60
C LEU A 98 -3.10 5.22 9.23
N ASN A 99 -3.43 6.26 10.00
CA ASN A 99 -2.44 7.07 10.70
C ASN A 99 -1.69 6.25 11.76
N GLU A 100 -2.39 5.41 12.53
CA GLU A 100 -1.77 4.49 13.50
C GLU A 100 -0.79 3.52 12.82
N TYR A 101 -1.18 2.95 11.67
CA TYR A 101 -0.32 2.08 10.86
C TYR A 101 0.92 2.82 10.37
N ILE A 102 0.76 4.02 9.80
CA ILE A 102 1.89 4.83 9.33
C ILE A 102 2.85 5.17 10.48
N GLN A 103 2.33 5.55 11.65
CA GLN A 103 3.15 5.80 12.84
C GLN A 103 3.94 4.57 13.28
N LYS A 104 3.34 3.38 13.22
CA LYS A 104 4.01 2.12 13.51
C LYS A 104 5.14 1.87 12.51
N VAL A 105 4.89 1.98 11.21
CA VAL A 105 5.90 1.83 10.14
C VAL A 105 7.09 2.77 10.37
N ILE A 106 6.82 4.04 10.66
CA ILE A 106 7.85 5.06 10.95
C ILE A 106 8.63 4.70 12.21
N SER A 107 7.95 4.26 13.27
CA SER A 107 8.57 3.91 14.55
C SER A 107 9.48 2.68 14.40
N ASP A 108 9.02 1.65 13.69
CA ASP A 108 9.80 0.44 13.41
C ASP A 108 11.03 0.78 12.57
N PHE A 109 10.92 1.72 11.63
CA PHE A 109 12.06 2.22 10.88
C PHE A 109 13.06 3.01 11.76
N LYS A 110 12.58 3.92 12.62
CA LYS A 110 13.41 4.69 13.59
C LYS A 110 14.11 3.78 14.61
N ASN A 111 13.45 2.72 15.06
CA ASN A 111 14.07 1.77 16.00
C ASN A 111 15.19 0.96 15.34
N ASN A 112 15.08 0.72 14.02
CA ASN A 112 16.06 -0.02 13.23
C ASN A 112 17.17 0.88 12.63
N THR A 113 17.02 2.21 12.63
CA THR A 113 17.98 3.15 12.03
C THR A 113 18.29 4.31 12.98
N ILE A 114 19.56 4.72 13.12
CA ILE A 114 20.01 5.76 14.07
C ILE A 114 19.49 7.18 13.71
N TYR A 115 18.58 7.34 12.74
CA TYR A 115 18.13 8.63 12.22
C TYR A 115 16.86 9.13 12.94
N SER A 116 16.99 10.24 13.68
CA SER A 116 15.95 10.79 14.55
C SER A 116 15.01 11.83 13.92
N ASN A 117 15.11 12.12 12.62
CA ASN A 117 14.57 13.36 12.03
C ASN A 117 13.47 13.16 10.96
N ILE A 118 12.61 12.15 11.10
CA ILE A 118 11.40 12.05 10.27
C ILE A 118 10.39 13.11 10.74
N ASN A 119 10.00 14.00 9.83
CA ASN A 119 9.10 15.12 10.09
C ASN A 119 7.65 14.62 10.11
N GLU A 120 7.02 14.58 11.29
CA GLU A 120 5.63 14.11 11.45
C GLU A 120 4.64 15.19 11.00
N SER A 121 4.39 15.32 9.71
CA SER A 121 3.22 16.07 9.21
C SER A 121 2.16 15.11 8.66
N LEU A 122 1.60 14.29 9.55
CA LEU A 122 0.39 13.52 9.26
C LEU A 122 -0.82 14.44 9.33
N GLU A 123 -1.64 14.44 8.28
CA GLU A 123 -2.97 15.06 8.31
C GLU A 123 -3.79 14.46 9.46
N HIS A 124 -4.49 15.31 10.20
CA HIS A 124 -5.07 14.89 11.45
C HIS A 124 -6.42 14.19 11.20
N HIS A 125 -6.58 12.97 11.71
CA HIS A 125 -7.78 12.14 11.48
C HIS A 125 -9.09 12.74 12.03
N ARG A 126 -9.03 13.83 12.80
CA ARG A 126 -10.21 14.53 13.36
C ARG A 126 -10.55 15.83 12.62
N ASP A 127 -9.90 16.10 11.50
CA ASP A 127 -10.22 17.29 10.72
C ASP A 127 -11.64 17.14 10.14
N ASP A 128 -12.49 18.14 10.38
CA ASP A 128 -13.93 18.09 10.05
C ASP A 128 -14.23 17.90 8.54
N ASN A 129 -13.21 17.93 7.67
CA ASN A 129 -13.28 17.70 6.23
C ASN A 129 -12.07 16.91 5.72
N HIS A 130 -11.69 15.84 6.40
CA HIS A 130 -10.52 15.07 5.98
C HIS A 130 -10.77 14.43 4.58
N PRO A 131 -9.84 14.60 3.61
CA PRO A 131 -10.10 14.28 2.19
C PRO A 131 -10.41 12.80 1.93
N LEU A 132 -10.00 11.92 2.83
CA LEU A 132 -10.22 10.48 2.73
C LEU A 132 -11.50 9.99 3.42
N ASP A 133 -12.26 10.86 4.10
CA ASP A 133 -13.42 10.45 4.88
C ASP A 133 -14.52 9.83 4.02
N ASN A 134 -14.66 10.29 2.79
CA ASN A 134 -15.62 9.75 1.82
C ASN A 134 -15.08 8.56 1.02
N ILE A 135 -13.82 8.17 1.22
CA ILE A 135 -13.12 7.16 0.44
C ILE A 135 -12.91 5.87 1.24
N LEU A 136 -12.56 5.97 2.52
CA LEU A 136 -12.17 4.81 3.35
C LEU A 136 -13.35 4.19 4.12
N ASP A 137 -13.36 2.86 4.21
CA ASP A 137 -14.33 2.15 5.05
C ASP A 137 -13.94 2.24 6.52
N TRP A 138 -14.89 2.67 7.35
CA TRP A 138 -14.72 2.86 8.78
C TRP A 138 -15.22 1.68 9.61
N ASN A 139 -15.94 0.76 8.98
CA ASN A 139 -16.54 -0.38 9.66
C ASN A 139 -15.50 -1.49 9.83
N LYS A 140 -15.31 -1.92 11.07
CA LYS A 140 -14.44 -3.03 11.46
C LYS A 140 -15.19 -4.36 11.45
#